data_AF-A0A101XAP3-F1
#
_entry.id   AF-A0A101XAP3-F1
#
_cell.length_a   1.000
_cell.length_b   1.000
_cell.length_c   1.000
_cell.angle_alpha   90.00
_cell.angle_beta   90.00
_cell.angle_gamma   90.00
#
_symmetry.space_group_name_H-M   'P 1'
#
loop_
_entity.id
_entity.type
_entity.pdbx_description
1 polymer ?
#
loop_
_entity_poly.entity_id
_entity_poly.type
_entity_poly.pdbx_seq_one_letter_code
_entity_poly.pdbx_strand_id
1 'polypeptide(L)'
;MARIELAEKYLEEAKDYINKKDAVQASEKMYKVVEECIKALAETLNTLETQEARKNGRWFMWLLGSAARSVANRLGRPEIVETWALAYDVHVWGFHEAKYNVDNVAWGLAYIERLLKITKDVVETSSKK
;
A
#
# COMPACT_ATOMS: atom_id res chain seq x y z
N MET A 1 4.16 -12.47 -7.54
CA MET A 1 2.68 -12.57 -7.62
C MET A 1 2.03 -12.65 -6.24
N ALA A 2 2.55 -13.44 -5.29
CA ALA A 2 2.00 -13.57 -3.93
C ALA A 2 1.63 -12.24 -3.20
N ARG A 3 2.43 -11.17 -3.33
CA ARG A 3 2.09 -9.86 -2.73
C ARG A 3 0.89 -9.17 -3.37
N ILE A 4 0.71 -9.32 -4.69
CA ILE A 4 -0.44 -8.76 -5.40
C ILE A 4 -1.72 -9.48 -4.96
N GLU A 5 -1.68 -10.81 -4.87
CA GLU A 5 -2.82 -11.62 -4.41
C GLU A 5 -3.23 -11.25 -2.98
N LEU A 6 -2.24 -11.01 -2.09
CA LEU A 6 -2.51 -10.50 -0.74
C LEU A 6 -3.14 -9.10 -0.77
N ALA A 7 -2.62 -8.19 -1.61
CA ALA A 7 -3.16 -6.85 -1.75
C ALA A 7 -4.60 -6.86 -2.29
N GLU A 8 -4.92 -7.73 -3.24
CA GLU A 8 -6.30 -7.91 -3.73
C GLU A 8 -7.22 -8.43 -2.62
N LYS A 9 -6.78 -9.45 -1.87
CA LYS A 9 -7.55 -9.96 -0.74
C LYS A 9 -7.82 -8.87 0.30
N TYR A 10 -6.80 -8.08 0.66
CA TYR A 10 -6.98 -6.98 1.60
C TYR A 10 -7.88 -5.88 1.07
N LEU A 11 -7.90 -5.63 -0.25
CA LEU A 11 -8.79 -4.65 -0.84
C LEU A 11 -10.26 -5.08 -0.72
N GLU A 12 -10.55 -6.35 -0.98
CA GLU A 12 -11.90 -6.89 -0.80
C GLU A 12 -12.32 -6.87 0.68
N GLU A 13 -11.42 -7.25 1.60
CA GLU A 13 -11.66 -7.13 3.04
C GLU A 13 -11.90 -5.67 3.45
N ALA A 14 -11.15 -4.71 2.92
CA ALA A 14 -11.35 -3.28 3.20
C ALA A 14 -12.74 -2.80 2.78
N LYS A 15 -13.19 -3.17 1.57
CA LYS A 15 -14.54 -2.85 1.06
C LYS A 15 -15.62 -3.46 1.94
N ASP A 16 -15.44 -4.70 2.37
CA ASP A 16 -16.37 -5.37 3.29
C ASP A 16 -16.48 -4.65 4.63
N TYR A 17 -15.36 -4.23 5.23
CA TYR A 17 -15.38 -3.48 6.49
C TYR A 17 -15.97 -2.09 6.33
N ILE A 18 -15.75 -1.41 5.21
CA ILE A 18 -16.43 -0.16 4.87
C ILE A 18 -17.95 -0.36 4.83
N ASN A 19 -18.42 -1.42 4.16
CA ASN A 19 -19.85 -1.76 4.09
C ASN A 19 -20.45 -2.07 5.47
N LYS A 20 -19.68 -2.74 6.34
CA LYS A 20 -20.04 -3.04 7.73
C LYS A 20 -19.93 -1.84 8.67
N LYS A 21 -19.50 -0.67 8.16
CA LYS A 21 -19.27 0.55 8.96
C LYS A 21 -18.19 0.37 10.04
N ASP A 22 -17.25 -0.55 9.84
CA ASP A 22 -16.11 -0.80 10.72
C ASP A 22 -14.88 -0.02 10.24
N ALA A 23 -14.75 1.22 10.69
CA ALA A 23 -13.67 2.12 10.27
C ALA A 23 -12.28 1.61 10.71
N VAL A 24 -12.17 0.97 11.87
CA VAL A 24 -10.89 0.50 12.42
C VAL A 24 -10.33 -0.62 11.56
N GLN A 25 -11.15 -1.62 11.24
CA GLN A 25 -10.71 -2.72 10.39
C GLN A 25 -10.53 -2.28 8.94
N ALA A 26 -11.41 -1.42 8.41
CA ALA A 26 -11.24 -0.86 7.08
C ALA A 26 -9.88 -0.14 6.94
N SER A 27 -9.50 0.65 7.95
CA SER A 27 -8.24 1.39 7.96
C SER A 27 -7.02 0.48 7.91
N GLU A 28 -7.00 -0.58 8.72
CA GLU A 28 -5.93 -1.56 8.73
C GLU A 28 -5.80 -2.28 7.38
N LYS A 29 -6.93 -2.64 6.77
CA LYS A 29 -6.91 -3.32 5.47
C LYS A 29 -6.48 -2.41 4.34
N MET A 30 -6.96 -1.17 4.31
CA MET A 30 -6.51 -0.15 3.36
C MET A 30 -4.99 0.04 3.43
N TYR A 31 -4.43 0.18 4.64
CA TYR A 31 -2.99 0.26 4.83
C TYR A 31 -2.25 -0.97 4.29
N LYS A 32 -2.75 -2.19 4.57
CA LYS A 32 -2.13 -3.44 4.10
C LYS A 32 -2.11 -3.59 2.58
N VAL A 33 -3.13 -3.10 1.87
CA VAL A 33 -3.10 -3.07 0.40
C VAL A 33 -1.90 -2.27 -0.08
N VAL A 34 -1.73 -1.06 0.46
CA VAL A 34 -0.66 -0.14 0.07
C VAL A 34 0.71 -0.69 0.49
N GLU A 35 0.82 -1.25 1.69
CA GLU A 35 2.05 -1.90 2.16
C GLU A 35 2.52 -2.99 1.19
N GLU A 36 1.65 -3.91 0.79
CA GLU A 36 2.02 -4.98 -0.13
C GLU A 36 2.29 -4.47 -1.54
N CYS A 37 1.60 -3.43 -2.00
CA CYS A 37 1.91 -2.76 -3.27
C CYS A 37 3.31 -2.14 -3.28
N ILE A 38 3.67 -1.37 -2.24
CA ILE A 38 5.00 -0.74 -2.13
C ILE A 38 6.08 -1.81 -2.08
N LYS A 39 5.90 -2.88 -1.29
CA LYS A 39 6.86 -4.00 -1.25
C LYS A 39 7.01 -4.66 -2.62
N ALA A 40 5.91 -4.94 -3.31
CA ALA A 40 5.94 -5.57 -4.63
C ALA A 40 6.67 -4.71 -5.67
N LEU A 41 6.36 -3.41 -5.71
CA LEU A 41 7.01 -2.45 -6.61
C LEU A 41 8.52 -2.31 -6.30
N ALA A 42 8.85 -2.16 -5.02
CA ALA A 42 10.23 -2.02 -4.57
C ALA A 42 11.08 -3.27 -4.89
N GLU A 43 10.52 -4.46 -4.67
CA GLU A 43 11.15 -5.74 -5.01
C GLU A 43 11.33 -5.91 -6.51
N THR A 44 10.31 -5.57 -7.31
CA THR A 44 10.34 -5.64 -8.78
C THR A 44 11.39 -4.71 -9.38
N LEU A 45 11.55 -3.53 -8.79
CA LEU A 45 12.57 -2.57 -9.21
C LEU A 45 13.93 -2.85 -8.55
N ASN A 46 14.02 -3.79 -7.61
CA ASN A 46 15.22 -4.08 -6.84
C ASN A 46 15.85 -2.83 -6.19
N THR A 47 15.03 -2.08 -5.44
CA THR A 47 15.46 -0.86 -4.72
C THR A 47 16.44 -1.17 -3.58
N LEU A 48 17.15 -0.16 -3.09
CA LEU A 48 18.07 -0.32 -1.94
C LEU A 48 17.30 -0.71 -0.67
N GLU A 49 16.08 -0.19 -0.50
CA GLU A 49 15.19 -0.51 0.62
C GLU A 49 14.82 -1.99 0.63
N THR A 50 14.68 -2.63 -0.53
CA THR A 50 14.47 -4.08 -0.60
C THR A 50 15.67 -4.84 -0.06
N GLN A 51 16.90 -4.40 -0.35
CA GLN A 51 18.11 -5.04 0.15
C GLN A 51 18.22 -4.87 1.67
N GLU A 52 17.92 -3.67 2.17
CA GLU A 52 17.92 -3.38 3.60
C GLU A 52 16.81 -4.15 4.34
N ALA A 53 15.61 -4.28 3.77
CA ALA A 53 14.53 -5.10 4.32
C ALA A 53 14.93 -6.59 4.41
N ARG A 54 15.62 -7.11 3.39
CA ARG A 54 16.15 -8.49 3.40
C ARG A 54 17.20 -8.68 4.49
N LYS A 55 18.15 -7.75 4.61
CA LYS A 55 19.17 -7.76 5.66
C LYS A 55 18.55 -7.74 7.06
N ASN A 56 17.50 -6.96 7.24
CA ASN A 56 16.76 -6.85 8.49
C ASN A 56 15.80 -8.02 8.76
N GLY A 57 15.58 -8.90 7.77
CA GLY A 57 14.58 -9.97 7.84
C GLY A 57 13.12 -9.50 7.86
N ARG A 58 12.88 -8.19 7.74
CA ARG A 58 11.53 -7.58 7.73
C ARG A 58 11.52 -6.20 7.10
N TRP A 59 10.34 -5.77 6.70
CA TRP A 59 10.07 -4.38 6.34
C TRP A 59 9.76 -3.57 7.59
N PHE A 60 10.47 -2.46 7.76
CA PHE A 60 10.14 -1.44 8.75
C PHE A 60 9.26 -0.36 8.11
N MET A 61 8.46 0.32 8.92
CA MET A 61 7.58 1.39 8.44
C MET A 61 8.35 2.54 7.75
N TRP A 62 9.51 2.90 8.29
CA TRP A 62 10.38 3.90 7.67
C TRP A 62 10.96 3.42 6.32
N LEU A 63 11.22 2.12 6.15
CA LEU A 63 11.65 1.53 4.88
C LEU A 63 10.54 1.59 3.84
N LEU A 64 9.28 1.34 4.22
CA LEU A 64 8.14 1.47 3.32
C LEU A 64 7.97 2.90 2.82
N GLY A 65 8.06 3.89 3.72
CA GLY A 65 8.01 5.30 3.33
C GLY A 65 9.18 5.74 2.46
N SER A 66 10.40 5.22 2.70
CA SER A 66 11.55 5.45 1.81
C SER A 66 11.33 4.83 0.44
N ALA A 67 10.93 3.55 0.42
CA ALA A 67 10.68 2.79 -0.80
C ALA A 67 9.59 3.43 -1.67
N ALA A 68 8.51 3.95 -1.07
CA ALA A 68 7.47 4.67 -1.81
C ALA A 68 8.03 5.85 -2.62
N ARG A 69 8.97 6.62 -2.05
CA ARG A 69 9.63 7.73 -2.75
C ARG A 69 10.60 7.24 -3.83
N SER A 70 11.41 6.22 -3.52
CA SER A 70 12.34 5.62 -4.48
C SER A 70 11.61 5.03 -5.69
N VAL A 71 10.51 4.33 -5.46
CA VAL A 71 9.63 3.76 -6.51
C VAL A 71 8.98 4.88 -7.32
N ALA A 72 8.40 5.89 -6.67
CA ALA A 72 7.75 7.01 -7.34
C ALA A 72 8.71 7.76 -8.27
N ASN A 73 9.92 8.06 -7.79
CA ASN A 73 10.96 8.71 -8.58
C ASN A 73 11.37 7.87 -9.78
N ARG A 74 11.54 6.56 -9.60
CA ARG A 74 11.95 5.65 -10.67
C ARG A 74 10.89 5.44 -11.75
N LEU A 75 9.61 5.49 -11.37
CA LEU A 75 8.49 5.31 -12.29
C LEU A 75 7.94 6.63 -12.86
N GLY A 76 8.36 7.79 -12.33
CA GLY A 76 7.77 9.08 -12.68
C GLY A 76 6.30 9.17 -12.28
N ARG A 77 5.97 8.67 -11.08
CA ARG A 77 4.61 8.48 -10.57
C ARG A 77 4.47 9.03 -9.14
N PRO A 78 4.36 10.35 -8.95
CA PRO A 78 4.26 10.96 -7.62
C PRO A 78 3.04 10.50 -6.82
N GLU A 79 1.98 10.04 -7.49
CA GLU A 79 0.76 9.52 -6.87
C GLU A 79 1.02 8.30 -5.95
N ILE A 80 2.16 7.63 -6.11
CA ILE A 80 2.59 6.53 -5.22
C ILE A 80 2.93 7.08 -3.82
N VAL A 81 3.61 8.22 -3.74
CA VAL A 81 3.93 8.87 -2.46
C VAL A 81 2.67 9.43 -1.81
N GLU A 82 1.78 10.02 -2.61
CA GLU A 82 0.48 10.54 -2.15
C GLU A 82 -0.37 9.40 -1.54
N THR A 83 -0.45 8.27 -2.24
CA THR A 83 -1.22 7.10 -1.76
C THR A 83 -0.60 6.50 -0.49
N TRP A 84 0.74 6.45 -0.39
CA TRP A 84 1.42 6.04 0.84
C TRP A 84 1.10 6.98 2.01
N ALA A 85 1.16 8.30 1.80
CA ALA A 85 0.88 9.28 2.84
C ALA A 85 -0.57 9.15 3.35
N LEU A 86 -1.53 8.98 2.44
CA LEU A 86 -2.92 8.74 2.79
C LEU A 86 -3.09 7.45 3.60
N ALA A 87 -2.49 6.35 3.15
CA ALA A 87 -2.59 5.07 3.84
C ALA A 87 -1.96 5.10 5.23
N TYR A 88 -0.84 5.81 5.38
CA TYR A 88 -0.21 6.03 6.68
C TYR A 88 -1.12 6.86 7.61
N ASP A 89 -1.73 7.93 7.11
CA ASP A 89 -2.67 8.76 7.87
C ASP A 89 -3.88 7.95 8.37
N VAL A 90 -4.49 7.17 7.48
CA VAL A 90 -5.60 6.27 7.82
C VAL A 90 -5.16 5.16 8.78
N HIS A 91 -3.95 4.62 8.65
CA HIS A 91 -3.42 3.64 9.60
C HIS A 91 -3.26 4.22 11.01
N VAL A 92 -2.72 5.45 11.12
CA VAL A 92 -2.55 6.11 12.42
C VAL A 92 -3.90 6.51 13.00
N TRP A 93 -4.66 7.36 12.30
CA TRP A 93 -5.88 7.95 12.87
C TRP A 93 -7.08 7.04 12.83
N GLY A 94 -7.15 6.12 11.88
CA GLY A 94 -8.25 5.17 11.72
C GLY A 94 -8.05 3.88 12.50
N PHE A 95 -6.86 3.26 12.42
CA PHE A 95 -6.61 1.99 13.10
C PHE A 95 -6.05 2.17 14.52
N HIS A 96 -4.96 2.91 14.70
CA HIS A 96 -4.32 3.03 16.03
C HIS A 96 -5.11 3.94 16.98
N GLU A 97 -5.55 5.11 16.50
CA GLU A 97 -6.20 6.11 17.36
C GLU A 97 -7.74 6.04 17.33
N ALA A 98 -8.31 5.28 16.38
CA ALA A 98 -9.75 5.11 16.18
C ALA A 98 -10.56 6.43 16.17
N LYS A 99 -10.01 7.48 15.53
CA LYS A 99 -10.61 8.81 15.43
C LYS A 99 -11.38 9.03 14.13
N TYR A 100 -11.04 8.31 13.07
CA TYR A 100 -11.73 8.44 11.79
C TYR A 100 -13.00 7.59 11.75
N ASN A 101 -14.05 8.17 11.15
CA ASN A 101 -15.25 7.42 10.78
C ASN A 101 -15.03 6.72 9.44
N VAL A 102 -16.00 5.90 9.04
CA VAL A 102 -15.89 5.12 7.79
C VAL A 102 -15.84 6.00 6.54
N ASP A 103 -16.43 7.20 6.55
CA ASP A 103 -16.45 8.06 5.37
C ASP A 103 -15.07 8.70 5.16
N ASN A 104 -14.39 9.11 6.24
CA ASN A 104 -12.99 9.55 6.22
C ASN A 104 -12.08 8.46 5.63
N VAL A 105 -12.29 7.21 6.07
CA VAL A 105 -11.50 6.06 5.61
C VAL A 105 -11.78 5.74 4.14
N ALA A 106 -13.06 5.62 3.77
CA ALA A 106 -13.49 5.26 2.42
C ALA A 106 -13.10 6.30 1.36
N TRP A 107 -12.88 7.56 1.75
CA TRP A 107 -12.43 8.62 0.84
C TRP A 107 -11.16 8.24 0.07
N GLY A 108 -10.23 7.53 0.72
CA GLY A 108 -8.97 7.10 0.12
C GLY A 108 -9.04 5.89 -0.80
N LEU A 109 -10.19 5.22 -0.91
CA LEU A 109 -10.30 3.92 -1.57
C LEU A 109 -9.84 3.96 -3.04
N ALA A 110 -10.24 5.00 -3.77
CA ALA A 110 -9.88 5.17 -5.18
C ALA A 110 -8.37 5.33 -5.42
N TYR A 111 -7.63 5.92 -4.46
CA TYR A 111 -6.16 6.04 -4.53
C TYR A 111 -5.50 4.66 -4.38
N ILE A 112 -5.99 3.87 -3.43
CA ILE A 112 -5.48 2.52 -3.15
C ILE A 112 -5.76 1.57 -4.32
N GLU A 113 -6.96 1.61 -4.89
CA GLU A 113 -7.31 0.82 -6.08
C GLU A 113 -6.41 1.17 -7.27
N ARG A 114 -6.13 2.47 -7.45
CA ARG A 114 -5.22 2.94 -8.50
C ARG A 114 -3.79 2.45 -8.27
N LEU A 115 -3.28 2.49 -7.04
CA LEU A 115 -1.94 1.98 -6.73
C LEU A 115 -1.83 0.48 -6.97
N LEU A 116 -2.86 -0.30 -6.62
CA LEU A 116 -2.89 -1.73 -6.91
C LEU A 116 -2.85 -1.99 -8.42
N LYS A 117 -3.60 -1.21 -9.22
CA LYS A 117 -3.55 -1.30 -10.68
C LYS A 117 -2.15 -0.98 -11.23
N ILE A 118 -1.53 0.13 -10.80
CA ILE A 118 -0.16 0.49 -11.18
C ILE A 118 0.81 -0.64 -10.84
N THR A 119 0.65 -1.23 -9.66
CA THR A 119 1.50 -2.34 -9.20
C THR A 119 1.40 -3.54 -10.12
N LYS A 120 0.18 -3.95 -10.51
CA LYS A 120 -0.05 -5.05 -11.45
C LYS A 120 0.61 -4.78 -12.80
N ASP A 121 0.37 -3.60 -13.37
CA ASP A 121 0.89 -3.21 -14.69
C ASP A 121 2.42 -3.25 -14.73
N VAL A 122 3.08 -2.74 -13.68
CA VAL A 122 4.55 -2.73 -13.55
C VAL A 122 5.09 -4.15 -13.38
N VAL A 123 4.50 -4.95 -12.50
CA VAL A 123 4.96 -6.33 -12.23
C VAL A 123 4.79 -7.22 -13.46
N GLU A 124 3.67 -7.09 -14.17
CA GLU A 124 3.42 -7.84 -15.41
C GLU A 124 4.41 -7.44 -16.51
N THR A 125 4.67 -6.14 -16.69
CA THR A 125 5.63 -5.65 -17.69
C THR A 125 7.05 -6.13 -17.39
N SER A 126 7.46 -6.13 -16.12
CA SER A 126 8.78 -6.64 -15.70
C SER A 126 8.90 -8.16 -15.83
N SER A 127 7.79 -8.92 -15.75
CA SER A 127 7.82 -10.38 -15.90
C SER A 127 7.93 -10.84 -17.36
N LYS A 128 7.65 -9.94 -18.32
CA LYS A 128 7.74 -10.20 -19.77
C LYS A 128 9.12 -9.86 -20.36
N LYS A 129 10.03 -9.31 -19.57
CA LYS A 129 11.41 -8.99 -19.95
C LYS A 129 12.37 -10.05 -19.44
#